data_AF-A0A519KL95-F1
#
_entry.id   AF-A0A519KL95-F1
#
_cell.length_a   1.000
_cell.length_b   1.000
_cell.length_c   1.000
_cell.angle_alpha   90.00
_cell.angle_beta   90.00
_cell.angle_gamma   90.00
#
_symmetry.space_group_name_H-M   'P 1'
#
loop_
_entity.id
_entity.type
_entity.pdbx_description
1 polymer ?
#
loop_
_entity_poly.entity_id
_entity_poly.type
_entity_poly.pdbx_seq_one_letter_code
_entity_poly.pdbx_strand_id
1 'polypeptide(L)'
;TNLSKFSLIDMVKFQIVGIMLGFSVFLGTLIGVAITWQTLRGAIMANIKEFASLRALGVSMSSLRNIVMELSFWVGIVGVLASFILTWLISLLAAAGNVVMAYPPSVLVLVGVMLILIALMSGFLSLGVLKNSQPADLLR
;
A
#
# COMPACT_ATOMS: atom_id res chain seq x y z
N THR A 1 42.61 8.45 21.52
CA THR A 1 41.38 9.27 21.68
C THR A 1 40.64 9.57 20.38
N ASN A 2 41.29 9.57 19.20
CA ASN A 2 40.59 9.76 17.91
C ASN A 2 39.85 8.51 17.39
N LEU A 3 40.36 7.30 17.70
CA LEU A 3 39.74 6.03 17.30
C LEU A 3 38.37 5.77 17.95
N SER A 4 38.19 6.18 19.21
CA SER A 4 36.89 6.05 19.91
C SER A 4 35.87 7.09 19.44
N LYS A 5 36.30 8.30 19.03
CA LYS A 5 35.39 9.28 18.42
C LYS A 5 34.94 8.82 17.03
N PHE A 6 35.83 8.23 16.24
CA PHE A 6 35.49 7.70 14.93
C PHE A 6 34.49 6.54 15.03
N SER A 7 34.70 5.59 15.95
CA SER A 7 33.77 4.48 16.19
C SER A 7 32.41 4.95 16.70
N LEU A 8 32.36 5.96 17.59
CA LEU A 8 31.09 6.52 18.07
C LEU A 8 30.33 7.25 16.96
N ILE A 9 31.02 8.00 16.10
CA ILE A 9 30.40 8.70 14.98
C ILE A 9 29.83 7.69 13.96
N ASP A 10 30.55 6.61 13.66
CA ASP A 10 30.06 5.58 12.74
C ASP A 10 28.86 4.83 13.33
N MET A 11 28.91 4.48 14.62
CA MET A 11 27.79 3.81 15.30
C MET A 11 26.53 4.69 15.33
N VAL A 12 26.68 6.00 15.59
CA VAL A 12 25.59 6.97 15.53
C VAL A 12 25.08 7.15 14.08
N LYS A 13 25.95 7.17 13.07
CA LYS A 13 25.55 7.24 11.66
C LYS A 13 24.74 6.02 11.22
N PHE A 14 25.17 4.80 11.55
CA PHE A 14 24.43 3.58 11.23
C PHE A 14 23.04 3.58 11.90
N GLN A 15 22.95 4.05 13.15
CA GLN A 15 21.67 4.19 13.84
C GLN A 15 20.76 5.21 13.15
N ILE A 16 21.29 6.38 12.77
CA ILE A 16 20.53 7.42 12.08
C ILE A 16 20.05 6.92 10.70
N VAL A 17 20.89 6.23 9.93
CA VAL A 17 20.52 5.64 8.63
C VAL A 17 19.42 4.60 8.82
N GLY A 18 19.51 3.75 9.83
CA GLY A 18 18.47 2.77 10.15
C GLY A 18 17.13 3.42 10.48
N ILE A 19 17.13 4.49 11.29
CA ILE A 19 15.93 5.25 11.62
C ILE A 19 15.33 5.93 10.38
N MET A 20 16.15 6.55 9.54
CA MET A 20 15.70 7.22 8.32
C MET A 20 15.08 6.24 7.31
N LEU A 21 15.73 5.09 7.09
CA LEU A 21 15.19 4.03 6.23
C LEU A 21 13.88 3.47 6.79
N GLY A 22 13.83 3.17 8.09
CA GLY A 22 12.61 2.69 8.74
C GLY A 22 11.46 3.69 8.63
N PHE A 23 11.73 4.98 8.86
CA PHE A 23 10.74 6.04 8.75
C PHE A 23 10.27 6.23 7.30
N SER A 24 11.16 6.17 6.33
CA SER A 24 10.82 6.27 4.90
C SER A 24 9.93 5.10 4.45
N VAL A 25 10.24 3.87 4.87
CA VAL A 25 9.41 2.68 4.60
C VAL A 25 8.04 2.83 5.24
N PHE A 26 7.98 3.29 6.49
CA PHE A 26 6.72 3.54 7.19
C PHE A 26 5.86 4.60 6.47
N LEU A 27 6.45 5.74 6.13
CA LEU A 27 5.74 6.85 5.49
C LEU A 27 5.28 6.47 4.07
N GLY A 28 6.14 5.79 3.31
CA GLY A 28 5.79 5.27 1.97
C GLY A 28 4.61 4.30 2.02
N THR A 29 4.59 3.43 3.03
CA THR A 29 3.46 2.51 3.26
C THR A 29 2.18 3.28 3.59
N LEU A 30 2.24 4.25 4.51
CA LEU A 30 1.09 5.07 4.92
C LEU A 30 0.50 5.86 3.75
N ILE A 31 1.35 6.52 2.97
CA ILE A 31 0.94 7.31 1.80
C ILE A 31 0.32 6.41 0.74
N GLY A 32 0.92 5.24 0.47
CA GLY A 32 0.35 4.26 -0.47
C GLY A 32 -1.08 3.87 -0.08
N VAL A 33 -1.28 3.50 1.19
CA VAL A 33 -2.62 3.16 1.73
C VAL A 33 -3.59 4.33 1.60
N ALA A 34 -3.15 5.56 1.91
CA ALA A 34 -4.00 6.76 1.83
C ALA A 34 -4.45 7.06 0.39
N ILE A 35 -3.54 6.98 -0.59
CA ILE A 35 -3.86 7.20 -2.00
C ILE A 35 -4.82 6.13 -2.50
N THR A 36 -4.57 4.86 -2.20
CA THR A 36 -5.48 3.76 -2.61
C THR A 36 -6.88 3.95 -2.03
N TRP A 37 -6.99 4.35 -0.76
CA TRP A 37 -8.29 4.64 -0.15
C TRP A 37 -8.98 5.81 -0.85
N GLN A 38 -8.27 6.90 -1.12
CA GLN A 38 -8.85 8.06 -1.81
C GLN A 38 -9.33 7.70 -3.22
N THR A 39 -8.57 6.93 -3.98
CA THR A 39 -8.95 6.45 -5.32
C THR A 39 -10.20 5.59 -5.26
N LEU A 40 -10.26 4.64 -4.33
CA LEU A 40 -11.41 3.75 -4.15
C LEU A 40 -12.68 4.53 -3.77
N ARG A 41 -12.56 5.51 -2.85
CA ARG A 41 -13.68 6.42 -2.51
C ARG A 41 -14.17 7.20 -3.74
N GLY A 42 -13.26 7.69 -4.58
CA GLY A 42 -13.60 8.36 -5.83
C GLY A 42 -14.35 7.45 -6.82
N ALA A 43 -13.88 6.21 -6.98
CA ALA A 43 -14.51 5.22 -7.85
C ALA A 43 -15.94 4.84 -7.39
N ILE A 44 -16.15 4.72 -6.08
CA ILE A 44 -17.49 4.49 -5.50
C ILE A 44 -18.43 5.66 -5.81
N MET A 45 -17.95 6.89 -5.63
CA MET A 45 -18.77 8.09 -5.81
C MET A 45 -19.16 8.32 -7.28
N ALA A 46 -18.30 7.91 -8.22
CA ALA A 46 -18.57 7.98 -9.65
C ALA A 46 -19.69 7.01 -10.09
N ASN A 47 -19.79 5.82 -9.49
CA ASN A 47 -20.76 4.79 -9.87
C ASN A 47 -22.08 4.85 -9.06
N ILE A 48 -22.19 5.78 -8.12
CA ILE A 48 -23.31 5.87 -7.16
C ILE A 48 -24.70 6.00 -7.83
N LYS A 49 -24.75 6.55 -9.05
CA LYS A 49 -25.98 6.70 -9.84
C LYS A 49 -26.49 5.38 -10.45
N GLU A 50 -25.60 4.48 -10.87
CA GLU A 50 -26.00 3.13 -11.34
C GLU A 50 -26.50 2.26 -10.19
N PHE A 51 -25.92 2.41 -8.98
CA PHE A 51 -26.42 1.74 -7.78
C PHE A 51 -27.79 2.26 -7.33
N ALA A 52 -28.08 3.55 -7.49
CA ALA A 52 -29.39 4.12 -7.17
C ALA A 52 -30.50 3.55 -8.09
N SER A 53 -30.19 3.36 -9.37
CA SER A 53 -31.04 2.68 -10.36
C SER A 53 -31.28 1.21 -9.99
N LEU A 54 -30.22 0.45 -9.68
CA LEU A 54 -30.31 -0.97 -9.29
C LEU A 54 -30.99 -1.20 -7.93
N ARG A 55 -30.89 -0.25 -6.99
CA ARG A 55 -31.55 -0.34 -5.68
C ARG A 55 -33.05 -0.08 -5.77
N ALA A 56 -33.51 0.67 -6.78
CA ALA A 56 -34.94 0.80 -7.09
C ALA A 56 -35.56 -0.53 -7.58
N LEU A 57 -34.73 -1.50 -7.99
CA LEU A 57 -35.12 -2.87 -8.36
C LEU A 57 -34.98 -3.89 -7.20
N GLY A 58 -34.63 -3.46 -5.99
CA GLY A 58 -34.66 -4.31 -4.78
C GLY A 58 -33.36 -5.03 -4.41
N VAL A 59 -32.22 -4.70 -5.02
CA VAL A 59 -30.93 -5.36 -4.74
C VAL A 59 -30.15 -4.69 -3.61
N SER A 60 -29.59 -5.51 -2.71
CA SER A 60 -29.02 -5.16 -1.40
C SER A 60 -27.58 -4.62 -1.42
N MET A 61 -27.16 -4.03 -0.28
CA MET A 61 -25.83 -3.42 0.00
C MET A 61 -24.59 -4.31 -0.25
N SER A 62 -24.74 -5.57 -0.66
CA SER A 62 -23.63 -6.49 -0.97
C SER A 62 -22.88 -6.14 -2.26
N SER A 63 -23.52 -5.54 -3.27
CA SER A 63 -22.81 -5.21 -4.53
C SER A 63 -21.70 -4.18 -4.36
N LEU A 64 -21.90 -3.19 -3.49
CA LEU A 64 -20.88 -2.18 -3.21
C LEU A 64 -19.64 -2.81 -2.55
N ARG A 65 -19.86 -3.80 -1.67
CA ARG A 65 -18.78 -4.56 -1.03
C ARG A 65 -18.03 -5.43 -2.04
N ASN A 66 -18.72 -6.09 -2.97
CA ASN A 66 -18.08 -6.93 -3.97
C ASN A 66 -17.19 -6.14 -4.94
N ILE A 67 -17.66 -4.96 -5.38
CA ILE A 67 -16.89 -4.10 -6.30
C ILE A 67 -15.63 -3.57 -5.64
N VAL A 68 -15.71 -3.18 -4.37
CA VAL A 68 -14.52 -2.75 -3.60
C VAL A 68 -13.52 -3.89 -3.44
N MET A 69 -13.99 -5.08 -3.09
CA MET A 69 -13.13 -6.26 -2.94
C MET A 69 -12.44 -6.63 -4.26
N GLU A 70 -13.15 -6.56 -5.38
CA GLU A 70 -12.60 -6.86 -6.70
C GLU A 70 -11.59 -5.80 -7.15
N LEU A 71 -11.87 -4.51 -6.91
CA LEU A 71 -10.92 -3.44 -7.21
C LEU A 71 -9.65 -3.58 -6.36
N SER A 72 -9.77 -3.84 -5.05
CA SER A 72 -8.62 -4.03 -4.17
C SER A 72 -7.77 -5.25 -4.54
N PHE A 73 -8.40 -6.32 -5.04
CA PHE A 73 -7.70 -7.48 -5.55
C PHE A 73 -6.89 -7.14 -6.81
N TRP A 74 -7.51 -6.48 -7.80
CA TRP A 74 -6.84 -6.06 -9.03
C TRP A 74 -5.73 -5.03 -8.76
N VAL A 75 -5.96 -4.07 -7.87
CA VAL A 75 -4.94 -3.09 -7.44
C VAL A 75 -3.76 -3.80 -6.79
N GLY A 76 -4.00 -4.80 -5.94
CA GLY A 76 -2.94 -5.61 -5.34
C GLY A 76 -2.10 -6.35 -6.39
N ILE A 77 -2.75 -7.00 -7.37
CA ILE A 77 -2.08 -7.70 -8.47
C ILE A 77 -1.22 -6.76 -9.30
N VAL A 78 -1.79 -5.63 -9.75
CA VAL A 78 -1.09 -4.64 -10.56
C VAL A 78 0.06 -4.02 -9.78
N GLY A 79 -0.10 -3.77 -8.49
CA GLY A 79 0.95 -3.23 -7.62
C GLY A 79 2.15 -4.19 -7.49
N VAL A 80 1.90 -5.49 -7.33
CA VAL A 80 2.98 -6.50 -7.29
C VAL A 80 3.68 -6.63 -8.64
N LEU A 81 2.91 -6.68 -9.74
CA LEU A 81 3.47 -6.71 -11.10
C LEU A 81 4.34 -5.48 -11.39
N ALA A 82 3.85 -4.28 -11.07
CA ALA A 82 4.60 -3.05 -11.24
C ALA A 82 5.90 -3.07 -10.42
N SER A 83 5.83 -3.49 -9.15
CA SER A 83 7.00 -3.60 -8.26
C SER A 83 8.04 -4.59 -8.80
N PHE A 84 7.60 -5.71 -9.36
CA PHE A 84 8.48 -6.69 -10.00
C PHE A 84 9.20 -6.10 -11.22
N ILE A 85 8.45 -5.44 -12.12
CA ILE A 85 9.02 -4.80 -13.32
C ILE A 85 10.02 -3.71 -12.93
N LEU A 86 9.70 -2.89 -11.94
CA LEU A 86 10.55 -1.79 -11.47
C LEU A 86 11.83 -2.32 -10.83
N THR A 87 11.73 -3.38 -10.02
CA THR A 87 12.90 -4.06 -9.43
C THR A 87 13.80 -4.66 -10.52
N TRP A 88 13.20 -5.28 -11.53
CA TRP A 88 13.93 -5.83 -12.68
C TRP A 88 14.64 -4.74 -13.50
N LEU A 89 13.98 -3.60 -13.74
CA LEU A 89 14.57 -2.46 -14.43
C LEU A 89 15.75 -1.86 -13.64
N ILE A 90 15.62 -1.74 -12.32
CA ILE A 90 16.71 -1.31 -11.44
C ILE A 90 17.87 -2.31 -11.50
N SER A 91 17.59 -3.62 -11.51
CA SER A 91 18.63 -4.64 -11.63
C SER A 91 19.43 -4.52 -12.94
N LEU A 92 18.78 -4.15 -14.06
CA LEU A 92 19.45 -3.89 -15.34
C LEU A 92 20.37 -2.67 -15.26
N LEU A 93 19.92 -1.58 -14.64
CA LEU A 93 20.73 -0.38 -14.42
C LEU A 93 21.90 -0.65 -13.46
N ALA A 94 21.67 -1.45 -12.41
CA ALA A 94 22.70 -1.84 -11.45
C ALA A 94 23.81 -2.68 -12.10
N ALA A 95 23.45 -3.55 -13.05
CA ALA A 95 24.41 -4.32 -13.84
C ALA A 95 25.31 -3.40 -14.69
N ALA A 96 24.76 -2.32 -15.26
CA ALA A 96 25.56 -1.30 -15.95
C ALA A 96 26.47 -0.51 -14.99
N GLY A 97 26.06 -0.34 -13.73
CA GLY A 97 26.84 0.32 -12.68
C GLY A 97 27.83 -0.56 -11.92
N ASN A 98 27.99 -1.85 -12.28
CA ASN A 98 28.81 -2.83 -11.53
C ASN A 98 28.41 -3.01 -10.05
N VAL A 99 27.16 -2.72 -9.70
CA VAL A 99 26.65 -2.90 -8.33
C VAL A 99 25.97 -4.26 -8.24
N VAL A 100 26.56 -5.18 -7.46
CA VAL A 100 25.98 -6.49 -7.20
C VAL A 100 24.82 -6.34 -6.23
N MET A 101 23.59 -6.39 -6.74
CA MET A 101 22.37 -6.45 -5.94
C MET A 101 21.94 -7.90 -5.76
N ALA A 102 21.99 -8.41 -4.52
CA ALA A 102 21.46 -9.71 -4.17
C ALA A 102 19.97 -9.60 -3.87
N TYR A 103 19.14 -10.33 -4.62
CA TYR A 103 17.69 -10.40 -4.41
C TYR A 103 17.30 -11.79 -3.89
N PRO A 104 17.38 -12.04 -2.56
CA PRO A 104 16.98 -13.32 -2.00
C PRO A 104 15.50 -13.60 -2.28
N PRO A 105 15.15 -14.77 -2.86
CA PRO A 105 13.77 -15.10 -3.24
C PRO A 105 12.77 -15.04 -2.07
N SER A 106 13.24 -15.37 -0.85
CA SER A 106 12.44 -15.31 0.36
C SER A 106 11.93 -13.90 0.68
N VAL A 107 12.77 -12.86 0.49
CA VAL A 107 12.40 -11.47 0.76
C VAL A 107 11.44 -10.95 -0.33
N LEU A 108 11.68 -11.31 -1.59
CA LEU A 108 10.78 -10.98 -2.71
C LEU A 108 9.37 -11.52 -2.47
N VAL A 109 9.24 -12.79 -2.10
CA VAL A 109 7.95 -13.42 -1.80
C VAL A 109 7.30 -12.76 -0.59
N LEU A 110 8.06 -12.53 0.50
CA LEU A 110 7.54 -11.88 1.70
C LEU A 110 6.98 -10.47 1.40
N VAL A 111 7.72 -9.66 0.64
CA VAL A 111 7.30 -8.31 0.24
C VAL A 111 6.07 -8.37 -0.67
N GLY A 112 6.04 -9.30 -1.65
CA GLY A 112 4.89 -9.49 -2.53
C GLY A 112 3.62 -9.85 -1.75
N VAL A 113 3.72 -10.81 -0.81
CA VAL A 113 2.60 -11.20 0.06
C VAL A 113 2.17 -10.04 0.96
N MET A 114 3.11 -9.31 1.56
CA MET A 114 2.83 -8.11 2.36
C MET A 114 2.08 -7.05 1.56
N LEU A 115 2.48 -6.76 0.31
CA LEU A 115 1.81 -5.78 -0.54
C LEU A 115 0.36 -6.20 -0.84
N ILE A 116 0.12 -7.47 -1.15
CA ILE A 116 -1.24 -7.99 -1.38
C ILE A 116 -2.07 -7.90 -0.10
N LEU A 117 -1.51 -8.29 1.05
CA LEU A 117 -2.20 -8.20 2.34
C LEU A 117 -2.56 -6.76 2.69
N ILE A 118 -1.66 -5.79 2.46
CA ILE A 118 -1.91 -4.37 2.71
C ILE A 118 -3.01 -3.84 1.78
N ALA A 119 -3.00 -4.20 0.49
CA ALA A 119 -4.04 -3.80 -0.45
C ALA A 119 -5.42 -4.34 -0.05
N LEU A 120 -5.49 -5.62 0.36
CA LEU A 120 -6.71 -6.25 0.84
C LEU A 120 -7.19 -5.64 2.17
N MET A 121 -6.28 -5.42 3.12
CA MET A 121 -6.60 -4.77 4.41
C MET A 121 -7.06 -3.32 4.19
N SER A 122 -6.45 -2.57 3.29
CA SER A 122 -6.88 -1.21 2.93
C SER A 122 -8.27 -1.19 2.32
N GLY A 123 -8.56 -2.10 1.38
CA GLY A 123 -9.90 -2.28 0.80
C GLY A 123 -10.95 -2.63 1.85
N PHE A 124 -10.62 -3.56 2.74
CA PHE A 124 -11.49 -3.98 3.83
C PHE A 124 -11.71 -2.87 4.88
N LEU A 125 -10.67 -2.15 5.26
CA LEU A 125 -10.74 -1.01 6.18
C LEU A 125 -11.59 0.13 5.59
N SER A 126 -11.52 0.36 4.28
CA SER A 126 -12.36 1.35 3.59
C SER A 126 -13.86 1.06 3.76
N LEU A 127 -14.24 -0.23 3.68
CA LEU A 127 -15.61 -0.70 3.95
C LEU A 127 -15.97 -0.61 5.43
N GLY A 128 -15.04 -0.92 6.33
CA GLY A 128 -15.21 -0.80 7.78
C GLY A 128 -15.41 0.64 8.25
N VAL A 129 -14.67 1.59 7.67
CA VAL A 129 -14.84 3.03 7.96
C VAL A 129 -16.17 3.53 7.42
N LEU A 130 -16.65 3.05 6.27
CA LEU A 130 -17.98 3.40 5.75
C LEU A 130 -19.10 2.95 6.71
N LYS A 131 -18.93 1.79 7.37
CA LYS A 131 -19.87 1.27 8.39
C LYS A 131 -19.85 2.10 9.69
N ASN A 132 -18.71 2.68 10.05
CA ASN A 132 -18.55 3.53 11.24
C ASN A 132 -18.81 5.02 10.99
N SER A 133 -18.94 5.46 9.73
CA SER A 133 -19.24 6.86 9.38
C SER A 133 -20.74 7.17 9.30
N GLN A 134 -21.61 6.18 9.51
CA GLN A 134 -23.07 6.35 9.44
C GLN A 134 -23.86 6.25 10.77
N PRO A 135 -23.32 5.92 11.96
CA PRO A 135 -24.12 5.96 13.19
C PRO A 135 -23.73 7.08 14.18
N ALA A 136 -23.13 8.19 13.72
CA ALA A 136 -22.85 9.34 14.61
C ALA A 136 -23.10 10.72 13.97
N ASP A 137 -23.15 10.84 12.65
CA ASP A 137 -23.29 12.14 11.94
C ASP A 137 -24.69 12.36 11.35
N LEU A 138 -25.70 11.69 11.90
CA LEU A 138 -27.11 11.90 11.58
C LEU A 138 -27.90 12.52 12.76
N LEU A 139 -27.20 13.15 13.71
CA LEU A 139 -27.80 13.85 14.85
C LEU A 139 -27.17 15.21 15.17
N ARG A 140 -26.43 15.84 14.24
CA ARG A 140 -26.14 17.28 14.28
C ARG A 140 -26.16 17.87 12.87
#